data_AF-A0A963TAM9-F1
#
_entry.id   AF-A0A963TAM9-F1
#
_cell.length_a   1.000
_cell.length_b   1.000
_cell.length_c   1.000
_cell.angle_alpha   90.00
_cell.angle_beta   90.00
_cell.angle_gamma   90.00
#
_symmetry.space_group_name_H-M   'P 1'
#
loop_
_entity.id
_entity.type
_entity.pdbx_description
1 polymer ?
#
loop_
_entity_poly.entity_id
_entity_poly.type
_entity_poly.pdbx_seq_one_letter_code
_entity_poly.pdbx_strand_id
1 'polypeptide(L)'
;MARPFRLGVLCLALAGWVSVVHAQAPGQTRANLRPVEDAPAGPAGPAEPLLDTREAMRGLIERISRYAKGLKPDFIVAVQGGREILTKSDEEAADNPPPAKAYLKSIDAILLDGLRFGPRELDEEPPEARTEALMKAAAIAKNAGLTVLTLDYAKETKHILEALRANFKDGFVPFVGQAQPANLSRIPRVPYRPFREDAHSVISMKDVKNYLYLRETQGFGREDEFALKLHATNFDLVIVDVFHGRKPLSKRAVDTLRYKQTGSRRLVLAYVDIGSAASYHYYWQDGWREGAPAWIGAPHPRDPDRYYVEFWRPEWQAILFGTPTSYIYGTFAQGYDGVLLGGLDSLRFAEGGMEAVSTRR
;
A
#
# COMPACT_ATOMS: atom_id res chain seq x y z
N MET A 1 88.22 26.98 -2.42
CA MET A 1 88.37 27.89 -3.58
C MET A 1 87.16 28.82 -3.64
N ALA A 2 87.44 30.12 -3.53
CA ALA A 2 86.67 31.33 -3.86
C ALA A 2 85.11 31.35 -3.81
N ARG A 3 84.58 32.12 -2.85
CA ARG A 3 83.41 33.04 -3.00
C ARG A 3 83.89 34.35 -3.72
N PRO A 4 83.19 35.52 -3.77
CA PRO A 4 81.80 35.94 -3.44
C PRO A 4 81.18 37.00 -4.44
N PHE A 5 79.95 37.47 -4.18
CA PHE A 5 79.49 38.89 -4.03
C PHE A 5 77.94 38.85 -3.91
N ARG A 6 77.18 39.21 -2.85
CA ARG A 6 77.15 40.21 -1.76
C ARG A 6 76.83 41.66 -2.19
N LEU A 7 75.57 42.08 -1.95
CA LEU A 7 75.06 43.26 -1.20
C LEU A 7 73.63 43.59 -1.71
N GLY A 8 72.64 44.01 -0.91
CA GLY A 8 72.69 44.54 0.45
C GLY A 8 71.35 44.41 1.19
N VAL A 9 71.46 44.66 2.48
CA VAL A 9 70.48 44.56 3.57
C VAL A 9 70.18 45.99 4.04
N LEU A 10 68.94 46.31 4.46
CA LEU A 10 68.61 46.70 5.85
C LEU A 10 67.12 47.13 6.02
N CYS A 11 66.61 46.75 7.19
CA CYS A 11 65.29 46.89 7.80
C CYS A 11 64.89 48.31 8.26
N LEU A 12 63.58 48.50 8.54
CA LEU A 12 62.93 48.94 9.81
C LEU A 12 61.48 49.40 9.48
N ALA A 13 60.41 48.74 9.91
CA ALA A 13 59.77 48.63 11.24
C ALA A 13 58.56 49.58 11.41
N LEU A 14 57.52 49.05 12.11
CA LEU A 14 56.34 49.67 12.79
C LEU A 14 55.02 49.04 12.29
N ALA A 15 54.41 48.13 13.05
CA ALA A 15 53.52 48.36 14.20
C ALA A 15 52.06 48.70 13.80
N GLY A 16 51.16 47.75 14.03
CA GLY A 16 49.93 48.09 14.78
C GLY A 16 48.55 47.87 14.13
N TRP A 17 47.75 47.07 14.85
CA TRP A 17 46.30 47.19 15.09
C TRP A 17 45.31 46.81 13.97
N VAL A 18 44.60 45.70 14.25
CA VAL A 18 43.32 45.32 13.64
C VAL A 18 42.26 46.36 14.01
N SER A 19 41.45 46.79 13.05
CA SER A 19 40.22 47.52 13.31
C SER A 19 39.09 47.04 12.40
N VAL A 20 37.97 46.79 13.07
CA VAL A 20 36.67 46.34 12.57
C VAL A 20 36.11 47.33 11.55
N VAL A 21 35.67 46.85 10.38
CA VAL A 21 34.96 47.67 9.39
C VAL A 21 33.47 47.65 9.70
N HIS A 22 32.93 48.82 10.04
CA HIS A 22 31.50 49.08 10.18
C HIS A 22 30.83 49.26 8.80
N ALA A 23 29.59 48.78 8.69
CA ALA A 23 28.72 48.93 7.54
C ALA A 23 28.14 50.36 7.43
N GLN A 24 28.03 50.87 6.20
CA GLN A 24 27.06 51.91 5.80
C GLN A 24 26.50 51.59 4.40
N ALA A 25 25.20 51.77 4.24
CA ALA A 25 24.41 51.56 3.02
C ALA A 25 24.05 52.91 2.34
N PRO A 26 23.19 52.97 1.30
CA PRO A 26 23.30 52.44 -0.06
C PRO A 26 23.11 53.55 -1.14
N GLY A 27 23.39 53.25 -2.41
CA GLY A 27 23.03 54.11 -3.55
C GLY A 27 22.53 53.30 -4.75
N GLN A 28 21.22 53.33 -5.01
CA GLN A 28 20.59 52.74 -6.20
C GLN A 28 20.30 53.82 -7.24
N THR A 29 20.43 53.47 -8.52
CA THR A 29 19.79 54.20 -9.63
C THR A 29 19.07 53.22 -10.55
N ARG A 30 17.75 53.38 -10.69
CA ARG A 30 17.01 53.23 -11.95
C ARG A 30 15.70 54.00 -11.88
N ALA A 31 15.36 54.64 -13.00
CA ALA A 31 14.34 55.67 -13.16
C ALA A 31 12.91 55.11 -13.22
N ASN A 32 11.96 55.97 -12.81
CA ASN A 32 10.50 55.83 -12.82
C ASN A 32 9.89 54.87 -11.77
N LEU A 33 9.80 55.37 -10.53
CA LEU A 33 9.04 54.79 -9.43
C LEU A 33 7.79 55.66 -9.15
N ARG A 34 6.60 55.17 -9.50
CA ARG A 34 5.45 55.42 -8.63
C ARG A 34 5.54 54.37 -7.51
N PRO A 35 5.34 54.73 -6.23
CA PRO A 35 5.29 53.73 -5.18
C PRO A 35 4.13 52.79 -5.50
N VAL A 36 4.41 51.50 -5.70
CA VAL A 36 3.38 50.48 -5.51
C VAL A 36 3.21 50.42 -4.00
N GLU A 37 2.14 51.02 -3.48
CA GLU A 37 1.70 50.71 -2.12
C GLU A 37 1.51 49.19 -2.07
N ASP A 38 2.19 48.53 -1.13
CA ASP A 38 1.89 47.15 -0.78
C ASP A 38 0.42 47.11 -0.38
N ALA A 39 -0.42 46.60 -1.29
CA ALA A 39 -1.80 46.32 -0.98
C ALA A 39 -1.79 45.40 0.26
N PRO A 40 -2.54 45.73 1.32
CA PRO A 40 -2.60 44.87 2.49
C PRO A 40 -2.99 43.48 2.00
N ALA A 41 -2.19 42.47 2.38
CA ALA A 41 -2.51 41.08 2.13
C ALA A 41 -3.97 40.89 2.54
N GLY A 42 -4.84 40.66 1.55
CA GLY A 42 -6.25 40.37 1.81
C GLY A 42 -6.32 39.25 2.82
N PRO A 43 -7.35 39.22 3.70
CA PRO A 43 -7.45 38.19 4.71
C PRO A 43 -7.22 36.84 4.03
N ALA A 44 -6.26 36.07 4.55
CA ALA A 44 -6.03 34.70 4.11
C ALA A 44 -7.41 34.05 4.02
N GLY A 45 -7.79 33.63 2.81
CA GLY A 45 -9.03 32.89 2.62
C GLY A 45 -9.07 31.78 3.67
N PRO A 46 -10.27 31.41 4.18
CA PRO A 46 -10.37 30.44 5.26
C PRO A 46 -9.49 29.25 4.90
N ALA A 47 -8.50 28.97 5.76
CA ALA A 47 -7.59 27.86 5.57
C ALA A 47 -8.45 26.64 5.25
N GLU A 48 -8.25 26.03 4.07
CA GLU A 48 -8.98 24.83 3.73
C GLU A 48 -8.83 23.87 4.91
N PRO A 49 -9.92 23.30 5.44
CA PRO A 49 -9.83 22.42 6.58
C PRO A 49 -8.84 21.30 6.23
N LEU A 50 -7.80 21.15 7.05
CA LEU A 50 -6.78 20.13 6.89
C LEU A 50 -7.47 18.78 6.64
N LEU A 51 -7.24 18.20 5.46
CA LEU A 51 -7.88 16.96 5.06
C LEU A 51 -7.50 15.85 6.04
N ASP A 52 -8.50 15.26 6.71
CA ASP A 52 -8.32 14.01 7.43
C ASP A 52 -8.20 12.86 6.41
N THR A 53 -6.96 12.53 6.06
CA THR A 53 -6.63 11.49 5.08
C THR A 53 -7.09 10.10 5.54
N ARG A 54 -7.13 9.85 6.86
CA ARG A 54 -7.61 8.59 7.43
C ARG A 54 -9.12 8.45 7.25
N GLU A 55 -9.87 9.51 7.54
CA GLU A 55 -11.32 9.54 7.29
C GLU A 55 -11.63 9.49 5.79
N ALA A 56 -10.84 10.16 4.95
CA ALA A 56 -10.99 10.09 3.51
C ALA A 56 -10.79 8.67 2.96
N MET A 57 -9.79 7.93 3.45
CA MET A 57 -9.55 6.53 3.07
C MET A 57 -10.67 5.60 3.57
N ARG A 58 -11.14 5.78 4.81
CA ARG A 58 -12.33 5.06 5.30
C ARG A 58 -13.53 5.29 4.40
N GLY A 59 -13.84 6.55 4.10
CA GLY A 59 -14.95 6.93 3.24
C GLY A 59 -14.82 6.38 1.82
N LEU A 60 -13.61 6.35 1.26
CA LEU A 60 -13.34 5.72 -0.04
C LEU A 60 -13.71 4.23 -0.03
N ILE A 61 -13.19 3.47 0.95
CA ILE A 61 -13.45 2.04 1.06
C ILE A 61 -14.94 1.76 1.33
N GLU A 62 -15.59 2.55 2.18
CA GLU A 62 -17.04 2.45 2.42
C GLU A 62 -17.86 2.67 1.14
N ARG A 63 -17.48 3.64 0.29
CA ARG A 63 -18.13 3.89 -1.01
C ARG A 63 -17.89 2.76 -2.00
N ILE A 64 -16.64 2.26 -2.10
CA ILE A 64 -16.30 1.09 -2.91
C ILE A 64 -17.14 -0.11 -2.48
N SER A 65 -17.23 -0.36 -1.17
CA SER A 65 -17.99 -1.48 -0.62
C SER A 65 -19.47 -1.36 -0.93
N ARG A 66 -20.07 -0.19 -0.71
CA ARG A 66 -21.48 0.05 -1.05
C ARG A 66 -21.75 -0.16 -2.54
N TYR A 67 -20.86 0.33 -3.41
CA TYR A 67 -20.99 0.14 -4.85
C TYR A 67 -20.90 -1.34 -5.24
N ALA A 68 -19.85 -2.03 -4.79
CA ALA A 68 -19.61 -3.43 -5.14
C ALA A 68 -20.71 -4.35 -4.61
N LYS A 69 -21.15 -4.15 -3.36
CA LYS A 69 -22.27 -4.90 -2.75
C LYS A 69 -23.62 -4.55 -3.37
N GLY A 70 -23.75 -3.37 -3.99
CA GLY A 70 -24.89 -3.01 -4.84
C GLY A 70 -24.94 -3.77 -6.16
N LEU A 71 -23.78 -4.14 -6.73
CA LEU A 71 -23.69 -5.00 -7.92
C LEU A 71 -23.95 -6.47 -7.58
N LYS A 72 -23.40 -6.94 -6.46
CA LYS A 72 -23.54 -8.32 -5.96
C LYS A 72 -23.59 -8.32 -4.42
N PRO A 73 -24.72 -8.64 -3.78
CA PRO A 73 -24.87 -8.52 -2.32
C PRO A 73 -23.84 -9.28 -1.48
N ASP A 74 -23.34 -10.41 -1.98
CA ASP A 74 -22.31 -11.25 -1.36
C ASP A 74 -20.88 -10.93 -1.86
N PHE A 75 -20.67 -9.80 -2.54
CA PHE A 75 -19.33 -9.39 -2.99
C PHE A 75 -18.44 -9.06 -1.80
N ILE A 76 -17.31 -9.75 -1.72
CA ILE A 76 -16.37 -9.64 -0.60
C ILE A 76 -15.50 -8.39 -0.78
N VAL A 77 -15.34 -7.61 0.27
CA VAL A 77 -14.42 -6.47 0.32
C VAL A 77 -13.43 -6.70 1.45
N ALA A 78 -12.21 -7.08 1.10
CA ALA A 78 -11.11 -7.22 2.03
C ALA A 78 -10.11 -6.07 1.85
N VAL A 79 -9.31 -5.78 2.87
CA VAL A 79 -8.24 -4.76 2.82
C VAL A 79 -6.90 -5.36 3.21
N GLN A 80 -5.81 -4.90 2.60
CA GLN A 80 -4.46 -5.24 2.98
C GLN A 80 -3.79 -4.06 3.71
N GLY A 81 -3.32 -4.31 4.93
CA GLY A 81 -2.72 -3.29 5.79
C GLY A 81 -3.76 -2.37 6.43
N GLY A 82 -3.47 -1.06 6.48
CA GLY A 82 -4.46 -0.07 6.93
C GLY A 82 -4.80 -0.10 8.42
N ARG A 83 -3.89 -0.58 9.29
CA ARG A 83 -4.14 -0.62 10.74
C ARG A 83 -4.53 0.75 11.33
N GLU A 84 -4.01 1.83 10.73
CA GLU A 84 -4.20 3.22 11.18
C GLU A 84 -5.65 3.71 10.99
N ILE A 85 -6.46 3.04 10.16
CA ILE A 85 -7.85 3.42 9.87
C ILE A 85 -8.89 2.56 10.59
N LEU A 86 -8.46 1.58 11.39
CA LEU A 86 -9.37 0.72 12.18
C LEU A 86 -10.04 1.46 13.34
N THR A 87 -9.47 2.58 13.79
CA THR A 87 -9.96 3.42 14.89
C THR A 87 -10.12 4.87 14.43
N LYS A 88 -10.99 5.63 15.10
CA LYS A 88 -11.13 7.07 14.87
C LYS A 88 -10.15 7.84 15.75
N SER A 89 -9.62 8.95 15.24
CA SER A 89 -8.91 9.90 16.09
C SER A 89 -9.87 10.45 17.14
N ASP A 90 -9.44 10.44 18.40
CA ASP A 90 -10.22 10.90 19.53
C ASP A 90 -9.23 11.50 20.55
N GLU A 91 -9.30 12.81 20.77
CA GLU A 91 -8.40 13.51 21.69
C GLU A 91 -8.62 13.10 23.14
N GLU A 92 -9.86 12.75 23.51
CA GLU A 92 -10.21 12.32 24.86
C GLU A 92 -9.83 10.85 25.12
N ALA A 93 -9.71 10.07 24.04
CA ALA A 93 -9.32 8.66 24.08
C ALA A 93 -8.03 8.36 23.30
N ALA A 94 -7.04 9.26 23.36
CA ALA A 94 -5.80 9.17 22.56
C ALA A 94 -5.05 7.82 22.72
N ASP A 95 -5.04 7.24 23.93
CA ASP A 95 -4.38 5.96 24.22
C ASP A 95 -5.20 4.74 23.75
N ASN A 96 -6.53 4.87 23.67
CA ASN A 96 -7.44 3.82 23.25
C ASN A 96 -8.57 4.35 22.35
N PRO A 97 -8.23 4.74 21.11
CA PRO A 97 -9.18 5.37 20.21
C PRO A 97 -10.32 4.41 19.86
N PRO A 98 -11.57 4.91 19.75
CA PRO A 98 -12.73 4.05 19.51
C PRO A 98 -12.67 3.40 18.11
N PRO A 99 -13.18 2.17 17.95
CA PRO A 99 -13.24 1.51 16.64
C PRO A 99 -14.05 2.30 15.62
N ALA A 100 -13.58 2.37 14.38
CA ALA A 100 -14.27 2.98 13.25
C ALA A 100 -15.42 2.07 12.76
N LYS A 101 -16.52 2.00 13.53
CA LYS A 101 -17.60 1.01 13.34
C LYS A 101 -18.22 0.98 11.93
N ALA A 102 -18.41 2.14 11.29
CA ALA A 102 -18.98 2.20 9.93
C ALA A 102 -18.05 1.52 8.91
N TYR A 103 -16.78 1.91 8.92
CA TYR A 103 -15.72 1.32 8.12
C TYR A 103 -15.58 -0.19 8.37
N LEU A 104 -15.48 -0.60 9.64
CA LEU A 104 -15.34 -2.02 10.01
C LEU A 104 -16.52 -2.87 9.54
N LYS A 105 -17.75 -2.33 9.52
CA LYS A 105 -18.93 -3.02 8.96
C LYS A 105 -18.95 -3.08 7.43
N SER A 106 -18.18 -2.22 6.76
CA SER A 106 -18.15 -2.17 5.30
C SER A 106 -17.24 -3.23 4.68
N ILE A 107 -16.27 -3.76 5.44
CA ILE A 107 -15.32 -4.77 4.98
C ILE A 107 -15.63 -6.14 5.59
N ASP A 108 -15.12 -7.20 4.97
CA ASP A 108 -15.36 -8.59 5.35
C ASP A 108 -14.09 -9.27 5.90
N ALA A 109 -12.91 -8.74 5.55
CA ALA A 109 -11.63 -9.26 6.02
C ALA A 109 -10.51 -8.20 6.00
N ILE A 110 -9.47 -8.45 6.79
CA ILE A 110 -8.22 -7.71 6.77
C ILE A 110 -7.05 -8.67 6.59
N LEU A 111 -6.07 -8.28 5.77
CA LEU A 111 -4.79 -8.97 5.62
C LEU A 111 -3.70 -8.15 6.30
N LEU A 112 -2.99 -8.78 7.24
CA LEU A 112 -1.89 -8.18 7.99
C LEU A 112 -0.55 -8.75 7.54
N ASP A 113 0.37 -7.87 7.14
CA ASP A 113 1.68 -8.22 6.61
C ASP A 113 2.76 -8.34 7.71
N GLY A 114 3.40 -9.51 7.77
CA GLY A 114 4.58 -9.78 8.57
C GLY A 114 4.33 -9.66 10.07
N LEU A 115 3.40 -10.46 10.58
CA LEU A 115 3.09 -10.54 12.01
C LEU A 115 4.12 -11.38 12.77
N ARG A 116 4.66 -12.43 12.13
CA ARG A 116 5.65 -13.38 12.66
C ARG A 116 6.98 -13.27 11.94
N PHE A 117 6.96 -13.12 10.61
CA PHE A 117 8.18 -12.92 9.81
C PHE A 117 7.96 -11.81 8.77
N GLY A 118 8.78 -10.78 8.84
CA GLY A 118 8.57 -9.50 8.16
C GLY A 118 8.83 -9.51 6.65
N PRO A 119 8.30 -8.53 5.90
CA PRO A 119 8.50 -8.42 4.45
C PRO A 119 9.86 -7.83 4.02
N ARG A 120 10.74 -7.46 4.96
CA ARG A 120 12.05 -6.86 4.64
C ARG A 120 13.06 -7.93 4.29
N GLU A 121 13.25 -8.86 5.22
CA GLU A 121 14.12 -10.01 5.09
C GLU A 121 13.33 -11.27 5.44
N LEU A 122 13.47 -12.29 4.61
CA LEU A 122 12.81 -13.57 4.85
C LEU A 122 13.35 -14.18 6.15
N ASP A 123 12.47 -14.82 6.91
CA ASP A 123 12.79 -15.44 8.21
C ASP A 123 13.16 -14.45 9.33
N GLU A 124 13.12 -13.14 9.08
CA GLU A 124 13.39 -12.14 10.11
C GLU A 124 12.14 -11.85 10.93
N GLU A 125 12.22 -11.99 12.25
CA GLU A 125 11.15 -11.59 13.15
C GLU A 125 10.98 -10.06 13.15
N PRO A 126 9.74 -9.55 13.07
CA PRO A 126 9.50 -8.12 13.18
C PRO A 126 9.84 -7.62 14.59
N PRO A 127 10.22 -6.33 14.74
CA PRO A 127 10.38 -5.72 16.05
C PRO A 127 9.14 -5.86 16.93
N GLU A 128 9.32 -6.04 18.24
CA GLU A 128 8.23 -6.29 19.20
C GLU A 128 7.10 -5.25 19.10
N ALA A 129 7.44 -3.96 19.04
CA ALA A 129 6.45 -2.88 18.88
C ALA A 129 5.59 -3.00 17.61
N ARG A 130 6.14 -3.56 16.52
CA ARG A 130 5.37 -3.84 15.30
C ARG A 130 4.42 -5.01 15.53
N THR A 131 4.89 -6.08 16.14
CA THR A 131 4.10 -7.27 16.49
C THR A 131 2.92 -6.90 17.39
N GLU A 132 3.17 -6.14 18.46
CA GLU A 132 2.13 -5.66 19.38
C GLU A 132 1.07 -4.84 18.66
N ALA A 133 1.48 -3.92 17.79
CA ALA A 133 0.54 -3.07 17.07
C ALA A 133 -0.29 -3.85 16.03
N LEU A 134 0.30 -4.86 15.39
CA LEU A 134 -0.44 -5.78 14.50
C LEU A 134 -1.40 -6.67 15.28
N MET A 135 -1.02 -7.15 16.47
CA MET A 135 -1.92 -7.90 17.36
C MET A 135 -3.09 -7.04 17.85
N LYS A 136 -2.86 -5.77 18.19
CA LYS A 136 -3.93 -4.81 18.53
C LYS A 136 -4.89 -4.62 17.36
N ALA A 137 -4.36 -4.45 16.15
CA ALA A 137 -5.17 -4.35 14.93
C ALA A 137 -6.00 -5.62 14.67
N ALA A 138 -5.39 -6.79 14.82
CA ALA A 138 -6.06 -8.08 14.67
C ALA A 138 -7.18 -8.27 15.71
N ALA A 139 -6.97 -7.84 16.95
CA ALA A 139 -7.98 -7.88 18.00
C ALA A 139 -9.19 -7.00 17.66
N ILE A 140 -8.97 -5.77 17.19
CA ILE A 140 -10.03 -4.86 16.74
C ILE A 140 -10.83 -5.50 15.61
N ALA A 141 -10.15 -6.07 14.61
CA ALA A 141 -10.78 -6.72 13.47
C ALA A 141 -11.62 -7.94 13.87
N LYS A 142 -11.08 -8.82 14.72
CA LYS A 142 -11.81 -9.99 15.25
C LYS A 142 -13.03 -9.58 16.05
N ASN A 143 -12.91 -8.55 16.90
CA ASN A 143 -14.03 -8.04 17.69
C ASN A 143 -15.13 -7.44 16.82
N ALA A 144 -14.78 -6.95 15.62
CA ALA A 144 -15.75 -6.52 14.60
C ALA A 144 -16.32 -7.67 13.76
N GLY A 145 -15.87 -8.91 13.97
CA GLY A 145 -16.33 -10.10 13.24
C GLY A 145 -15.67 -10.31 11.88
N LEU A 146 -14.54 -9.64 11.61
CA LEU A 146 -13.79 -9.76 10.36
C LEU A 146 -12.93 -11.03 10.36
N THR A 147 -12.77 -11.63 9.18
CA THR A 147 -11.73 -12.65 8.96
C THR A 147 -10.37 -11.95 8.95
N VAL A 148 -9.43 -12.42 9.76
CA VAL A 148 -8.05 -11.91 9.79
C VAL A 148 -7.15 -12.88 9.03
N LEU A 149 -6.63 -12.43 7.89
CA LEU A 149 -5.60 -13.10 7.11
C LEU A 149 -4.22 -12.61 7.56
N THR A 150 -3.22 -13.48 7.61
CA THR A 150 -1.82 -13.07 7.85
C THR A 150 -0.92 -13.52 6.71
N LEU A 151 -0.08 -12.59 6.23
CA LEU A 151 0.91 -12.82 5.19
C LEU A 151 2.31 -12.62 5.78
N ASP A 152 2.96 -13.72 6.16
CA ASP A 152 4.34 -13.73 6.64
C ASP A 152 5.31 -14.13 5.53
N TYR A 153 6.61 -13.89 5.73
CA TYR A 153 7.62 -14.12 4.71
C TYR A 153 8.80 -14.93 5.27
N ALA A 154 8.94 -16.18 4.83
CA ALA A 154 9.96 -17.11 5.33
C ALA A 154 10.36 -18.11 4.24
N LYS A 155 11.63 -18.51 4.21
CA LYS A 155 12.15 -19.55 3.29
C LYS A 155 12.54 -20.83 4.04
N GLU A 156 12.83 -20.76 5.33
CA GLU A 156 13.15 -21.94 6.12
C GLU A 156 11.89 -22.73 6.48
N THR A 157 11.90 -24.05 6.22
CA THR A 157 10.78 -24.94 6.55
C THR A 157 10.33 -24.81 8.01
N LYS A 158 11.28 -24.63 8.94
CA LYS A 158 10.98 -24.44 10.36
C LYS A 158 10.11 -23.19 10.58
N HIS A 159 10.57 -22.03 10.11
CA HIS A 159 9.89 -20.75 10.27
C HIS A 159 8.55 -20.70 9.53
N ILE A 160 8.48 -21.29 8.32
CA ILE A 160 7.21 -21.44 7.59
C ILE A 160 6.17 -22.19 8.43
N LEU A 161 6.54 -23.36 8.97
CA LEU A 161 5.61 -24.16 9.77
C LEU A 161 5.29 -23.52 11.12
N GLU A 162 6.24 -22.79 11.70
CA GLU A 162 6.06 -22.03 12.94
C GLU A 162 5.04 -20.91 12.77
N ALA A 163 5.20 -20.04 11.75
CA ALA A 163 4.27 -18.95 11.48
C ALA A 163 2.85 -19.46 11.17
N LEU A 164 2.73 -20.51 10.35
CA LEU A 164 1.43 -21.14 10.06
C LEU A 164 0.74 -21.62 11.35
N ARG A 165 1.46 -22.30 12.24
CA ARG A 165 0.88 -22.83 13.48
C ARG A 165 0.56 -21.72 14.49
N ALA A 166 1.46 -20.76 14.66
CA ALA A 166 1.31 -19.68 15.63
C ALA A 166 0.10 -18.80 15.27
N ASN A 167 0.04 -18.31 14.03
CA ASN A 167 -1.09 -17.49 13.58
C ASN A 167 -2.42 -18.25 13.60
N PHE A 168 -2.41 -19.53 13.23
CA PHE A 168 -3.62 -20.35 13.33
C PHE A 168 -4.09 -20.51 14.78
N LYS A 169 -3.16 -20.68 15.73
CA LYS A 169 -3.48 -20.76 17.17
C LYS A 169 -4.14 -19.46 17.67
N ASP A 170 -3.76 -18.31 17.12
CA ASP A 170 -4.40 -17.01 17.44
C ASP A 170 -5.76 -16.82 16.76
N GLY A 171 -6.21 -17.80 15.97
CA GLY A 171 -7.47 -17.77 15.25
C GLY A 171 -7.43 -16.91 13.98
N PHE A 172 -6.27 -16.81 13.35
CA PHE A 172 -6.10 -16.18 12.03
C PHE A 172 -6.05 -17.24 10.93
N VAL A 173 -6.20 -16.80 9.68
CA VAL A 173 -5.99 -17.63 8.49
C VAL A 173 -4.61 -17.29 7.93
N PRO A 174 -3.60 -18.18 8.07
CA PRO A 174 -2.23 -17.82 7.73
C PRO A 174 -1.82 -18.26 6.34
N PHE A 175 -0.95 -17.46 5.73
CA PHE A 175 -0.17 -17.81 4.56
C PHE A 175 1.27 -17.30 4.74
N VAL A 176 2.22 -18.07 4.20
CA VAL A 176 3.64 -17.71 4.25
C VAL A 176 4.17 -17.63 2.83
N GLY A 177 4.54 -16.43 2.42
CA GLY A 177 5.25 -16.16 1.19
C GLY A 177 6.69 -16.69 1.27
N GLN A 178 7.07 -17.56 0.33
CA GLN A 178 8.41 -18.14 0.27
C GLN A 178 9.38 -17.36 -0.63
N ALA A 179 9.04 -16.10 -0.91
CA ALA A 179 9.79 -15.16 -1.70
C ALA A 179 9.49 -13.75 -1.21
N GLN A 180 10.28 -12.78 -1.66
CA GLN A 180 10.03 -11.37 -1.38
C GLN A 180 8.63 -10.94 -1.87
N PRO A 181 7.97 -9.95 -1.23
CA PRO A 181 6.59 -9.56 -1.55
C PRO A 181 6.32 -9.29 -3.04
N ALA A 182 7.25 -8.63 -3.72
CA ALA A 182 7.15 -8.34 -5.15
C ALA A 182 7.25 -9.59 -6.05
N ASN A 183 7.77 -10.69 -5.53
CA ASN A 183 8.10 -11.92 -6.26
C ASN A 183 7.24 -13.12 -5.87
N LEU A 184 6.09 -12.90 -5.23
CA LEU A 184 5.12 -13.96 -4.91
C LEU A 184 4.46 -14.48 -6.20
N SER A 185 5.19 -15.33 -6.89
CA SER A 185 4.98 -15.76 -8.28
C SER A 185 4.88 -17.27 -8.45
N ARG A 186 4.84 -18.02 -7.35
CA ARG A 186 4.87 -19.48 -7.36
C ARG A 186 3.96 -20.01 -6.25
N ILE A 187 3.31 -21.13 -6.53
CA ILE A 187 2.60 -21.90 -5.50
C ILE A 187 3.65 -22.37 -4.47
N PRO A 188 3.45 -22.14 -3.16
CA PRO A 188 4.38 -22.58 -2.13
C PRO A 188 4.64 -24.09 -2.19
N ARG A 189 5.88 -24.50 -1.92
CA ARG A 189 6.26 -25.93 -1.86
C ARG A 189 6.15 -26.52 -0.46
N VAL A 190 6.01 -25.64 0.55
CA VAL A 190 5.98 -26.01 1.97
C VAL A 190 4.84 -25.27 2.66
N PRO A 191 3.95 -25.99 3.38
CA PRO A 191 3.76 -27.43 3.30
C PRO A 191 3.41 -27.89 1.86
N TYR A 192 3.68 -29.16 1.54
CA TYR A 192 3.42 -29.72 0.20
C TYR A 192 1.94 -29.64 -0.18
N ARG A 193 1.06 -29.72 0.81
CA ARG A 193 -0.39 -29.54 0.71
C ARG A 193 -0.78 -28.28 1.47
N PRO A 194 -1.85 -27.55 1.08
CA PRO A 194 -2.35 -26.41 1.84
C PRO A 194 -2.45 -26.73 3.34
N PHE A 195 -1.94 -25.83 4.18
CA PHE A 195 -2.13 -25.96 5.62
C PHE A 195 -3.63 -25.96 5.93
N ARG A 196 -4.15 -26.87 6.76
CA ARG A 196 -5.59 -27.00 7.04
C ARG A 196 -6.45 -27.18 5.77
N GLU A 197 -5.93 -27.92 4.79
CA GLU A 197 -6.65 -28.24 3.56
C GLU A 197 -8.04 -28.82 3.84
N ASP A 198 -9.03 -28.35 3.08
CA ASP A 198 -10.41 -28.76 3.20
C ASP A 198 -11.01 -29.05 1.83
N ALA A 199 -11.77 -30.15 1.73
CA ALA A 199 -12.46 -30.55 0.52
C ALA A 199 -13.85 -29.90 0.38
N HIS A 200 -14.39 -29.26 1.42
CA HIS A 200 -15.71 -28.64 1.36
C HIS A 200 -15.73 -27.38 0.49
N SER A 201 -16.92 -27.08 -0.05
CA SER A 201 -17.16 -25.82 -0.77
C SER A 201 -17.14 -24.64 0.20
N VAL A 202 -16.49 -23.56 -0.20
CA VAL A 202 -16.32 -22.34 0.59
C VAL A 202 -17.16 -21.24 -0.05
N ILE A 203 -18.13 -20.70 0.70
CA ILE A 203 -19.08 -19.70 0.22
C ILE A 203 -18.98 -18.37 0.98
N SER A 204 -18.27 -18.33 2.10
CA SER A 204 -18.11 -17.14 2.94
C SER A 204 -16.68 -17.03 3.45
N MET A 205 -16.22 -15.79 3.71
CA MET A 205 -14.91 -15.53 4.32
C MET A 205 -14.73 -16.18 5.69
N LYS A 206 -15.82 -16.52 6.39
CA LYS A 206 -15.78 -17.21 7.69
C LYS A 206 -15.41 -18.69 7.57
N ASP A 207 -15.61 -19.29 6.39
CA ASP A 207 -15.33 -20.71 6.14
C ASP A 207 -13.91 -20.94 5.61
N VAL A 208 -13.17 -19.86 5.29
CA VAL A 208 -11.80 -19.93 4.77
C VAL A 208 -10.85 -20.38 5.88
N LYS A 209 -10.18 -21.51 5.68
CA LYS A 209 -9.18 -22.06 6.62
C LYS A 209 -7.76 -21.92 6.13
N ASN A 210 -7.59 -21.67 4.83
CA ASN A 210 -6.30 -21.52 4.17
C ASN A 210 -6.45 -20.72 2.88
N TYR A 211 -5.38 -20.07 2.42
CA TYR A 211 -5.45 -19.30 1.19
C TYR A 211 -4.13 -19.30 0.44
N LEU A 212 -4.19 -18.90 -0.83
CA LEU A 212 -3.04 -18.66 -1.69
C LEU A 212 -3.04 -17.19 -2.12
N TYR A 213 -1.90 -16.53 -2.00
CA TYR A 213 -1.70 -15.15 -2.44
C TYR A 213 -0.59 -15.09 -3.49
N LEU A 214 -0.93 -14.63 -4.69
CA LEU A 214 0.02 -14.45 -5.80
C LEU A 214 -0.14 -13.04 -6.39
N ARG A 215 0.98 -12.37 -6.65
CA ARG A 215 0.99 -11.02 -7.25
C ARG A 215 1.56 -10.99 -8.65
N GLU A 216 2.45 -11.92 -8.97
CA GLU A 216 3.06 -12.02 -10.28
C GLU A 216 2.72 -13.37 -10.90
N THR A 217 1.85 -13.37 -11.91
CA THR A 217 1.33 -14.60 -12.50
C THR A 217 1.84 -14.87 -13.91
N GLN A 218 2.59 -13.95 -14.54
CA GLN A 218 3.04 -14.09 -15.93
C GLN A 218 3.95 -15.32 -16.16
N GLY A 219 4.67 -15.76 -15.11
CA GLY A 219 5.53 -16.94 -15.16
C GLY A 219 4.77 -18.27 -15.25
N PHE A 220 3.45 -18.28 -15.13
CA PHE A 220 2.65 -19.51 -15.21
C PHE A 220 2.33 -19.96 -16.63
N GLY A 221 2.56 -19.12 -17.65
CA GLY A 221 2.28 -19.42 -19.06
C GLY A 221 1.11 -18.58 -19.58
N ARG A 222 0.18 -19.22 -20.28
CA ARG A 222 -1.10 -18.59 -20.68
C ARG A 222 -2.09 -18.55 -19.52
N GLU A 223 -3.14 -17.74 -19.63
CA GLU A 223 -4.16 -17.62 -18.58
C GLU A 223 -4.89 -18.94 -18.26
N ASP A 224 -5.09 -19.81 -19.25
CA ASP A 224 -5.71 -21.12 -19.07
C ASP A 224 -4.77 -22.10 -18.37
N GLU A 225 -3.48 -22.11 -18.71
CA GLU A 225 -2.47 -22.88 -17.98
C GLU A 225 -2.34 -22.43 -16.53
N PHE A 226 -2.34 -21.11 -16.30
CA PHE A 226 -2.36 -20.53 -14.97
C PHE A 226 -3.58 -20.97 -14.18
N ALA A 227 -4.78 -20.79 -14.74
CA ALA A 227 -6.02 -21.15 -14.08
C ALA A 227 -6.11 -22.65 -13.77
N LEU A 228 -5.67 -23.51 -14.69
CA LEU A 228 -5.63 -24.97 -14.49
C LEU A 228 -4.61 -25.38 -13.41
N LYS A 229 -3.43 -24.75 -13.36
CA LYS A 229 -2.44 -25.00 -12.31
C LYS A 229 -2.99 -24.65 -10.92
N LEU A 230 -3.71 -23.54 -10.80
CA LEU A 230 -4.33 -23.17 -9.53
C LEU A 230 -5.55 -24.05 -9.23
N HIS A 231 -6.34 -24.45 -10.24
CA HIS A 231 -7.41 -25.43 -10.08
C HIS A 231 -6.89 -26.76 -9.53
N ALA A 232 -5.66 -27.16 -9.85
CA ALA A 232 -5.02 -28.35 -9.29
C ALA A 232 -4.58 -28.22 -7.82
N THR A 233 -5.06 -27.20 -7.09
CA THR A 233 -4.79 -27.01 -5.66
C THR A 233 -6.10 -26.89 -4.87
N ASN A 234 -6.06 -27.21 -3.58
CA ASN A 234 -7.23 -27.21 -2.70
C ASN A 234 -7.23 -26.05 -1.70
N PHE A 235 -6.77 -24.87 -2.13
CA PHE A 235 -6.89 -23.67 -1.31
C PHE A 235 -8.35 -23.20 -1.16
N ASP A 236 -8.77 -22.73 0.01
CA ASP A 236 -10.15 -22.22 0.26
C ASP A 236 -10.39 -20.84 -0.34
N LEU A 237 -9.31 -20.06 -0.45
CA LEU A 237 -9.29 -18.73 -1.02
C LEU A 237 -8.07 -18.56 -1.91
N VAL A 238 -8.25 -17.96 -3.07
CA VAL A 238 -7.16 -17.55 -3.96
C VAL A 238 -7.24 -16.04 -4.15
N ILE A 239 -6.14 -15.35 -3.90
CA ILE A 239 -5.99 -13.91 -4.12
C ILE A 239 -4.94 -13.72 -5.21
N VAL A 240 -5.35 -13.12 -6.32
CA VAL A 240 -4.50 -12.91 -7.50
C VAL A 240 -4.64 -11.49 -8.02
N ASP A 241 -3.65 -11.00 -8.74
CA ASP A 241 -3.79 -9.76 -9.51
C ASP A 241 -4.90 -9.91 -10.57
N VAL A 242 -5.55 -8.80 -10.93
CA VAL A 242 -6.52 -8.75 -12.03
C VAL A 242 -5.84 -9.05 -13.36
N PHE A 243 -4.57 -8.65 -13.48
CA PHE A 243 -3.79 -8.80 -14.70
C PHE A 243 -2.90 -10.04 -14.65
N HIS A 244 -2.91 -10.77 -15.77
CA HIS A 244 -1.98 -11.84 -16.07
C HIS A 244 -1.02 -11.33 -17.15
N GLY A 245 0.15 -10.85 -16.71
CA GLY A 245 1.00 -9.99 -17.53
C GLY A 245 0.32 -8.65 -17.79
N ARG A 246 0.11 -8.29 -19.06
CA ARG A 246 -0.52 -7.00 -19.45
C ARG A 246 -2.02 -7.09 -19.73
N LYS A 247 -2.60 -8.29 -19.67
CA LYS A 247 -4.01 -8.51 -20.01
C LYS A 247 -4.80 -8.87 -18.77
N PRO A 248 -6.02 -8.36 -18.59
CA PRO A 248 -6.89 -8.83 -17.53
C PRO A 248 -7.22 -10.31 -17.76
N LEU A 249 -7.38 -11.07 -16.67
CA LEU A 249 -7.88 -12.44 -16.73
C LEU A 249 -9.28 -12.48 -17.34
N SER A 250 -9.53 -13.45 -18.22
CA SER A 250 -10.85 -13.66 -18.78
C SER A 250 -11.83 -14.23 -17.74
N LYS A 251 -13.13 -13.97 -17.94
CA LYS A 251 -14.18 -14.56 -17.10
C LYS A 251 -14.07 -16.09 -17.01
N ARG A 252 -13.68 -16.75 -18.11
CA ARG A 252 -13.47 -18.21 -18.13
C ARG A 252 -12.32 -18.64 -17.22
N ALA A 253 -11.21 -17.91 -17.22
CA ALA A 253 -10.08 -18.19 -16.35
C ALA A 253 -10.47 -18.02 -14.88
N VAL A 254 -11.15 -16.92 -14.52
CA VAL A 254 -11.64 -16.69 -13.16
C VAL A 254 -12.66 -17.74 -12.74
N ASP A 255 -13.59 -18.12 -13.62
CA ASP A 255 -14.55 -19.19 -13.36
C ASP A 255 -13.85 -20.53 -13.04
N THR A 256 -12.75 -20.83 -13.74
CA THR A 256 -11.91 -22.02 -13.47
C THR A 256 -11.18 -21.90 -12.12
N LEU A 257 -10.70 -20.70 -11.79
CA LEU A 257 -10.07 -20.45 -10.48
C LEU A 257 -11.03 -20.69 -9.32
N ARG A 258 -12.36 -20.61 -9.48
CA ARG A 258 -13.33 -20.80 -8.38
C ARG A 258 -13.54 -22.25 -7.96
N TYR A 259 -12.82 -23.21 -8.55
CA TYR A 259 -12.90 -24.61 -8.17
C TYR A 259 -11.55 -25.15 -7.72
N LYS A 260 -11.61 -25.99 -6.69
CA LYS A 260 -10.50 -26.77 -6.14
C LYS A 260 -10.26 -28.01 -7.01
N GLN A 261 -9.14 -28.70 -6.79
CA GLN A 261 -8.84 -29.97 -7.45
C GLN A 261 -9.90 -31.03 -7.15
N THR A 262 -10.47 -30.99 -5.94
CA THR A 262 -11.58 -31.84 -5.49
C THR A 262 -12.91 -31.56 -6.21
N GLY A 263 -13.00 -30.50 -7.02
CA GLY A 263 -14.24 -30.07 -7.69
C GLY A 263 -15.16 -29.21 -6.83
N SER A 264 -14.82 -28.98 -5.56
CA SER A 264 -15.57 -28.09 -4.68
C SER A 264 -15.25 -26.62 -4.93
N ARG A 265 -16.19 -25.75 -4.57
CA ARG A 265 -16.05 -24.30 -4.77
C ARG A 265 -15.04 -23.72 -3.78
N ARG A 266 -14.28 -22.73 -4.23
CA ARG A 266 -13.48 -21.83 -3.40
C ARG A 266 -13.75 -20.38 -3.76
N LEU A 267 -13.32 -19.46 -2.90
CA LEU A 267 -13.41 -18.02 -3.16
C LEU A 267 -12.22 -17.54 -3.98
N VAL A 268 -12.45 -16.58 -4.87
CA VAL A 268 -11.39 -15.90 -5.63
C VAL A 268 -11.53 -14.39 -5.50
N LEU A 269 -10.50 -13.73 -4.96
CA LEU A 269 -10.44 -12.27 -4.82
C LEU A 269 -9.43 -11.66 -5.78
N ALA A 270 -9.80 -10.53 -6.37
CA ALA A 270 -8.92 -9.69 -7.16
C ALA A 270 -8.15 -8.73 -6.25
N TYR A 271 -6.82 -8.69 -6.37
CA TYR A 271 -6.04 -7.61 -5.76
C TYR A 271 -6.24 -6.33 -6.58
N VAL A 272 -6.61 -5.23 -5.91
CA VAL A 272 -6.77 -3.91 -6.52
C VAL A 272 -6.05 -2.87 -5.68
N ASP A 273 -5.09 -2.16 -6.26
CA ASP A 273 -4.42 -1.03 -5.62
C ASP A 273 -5.31 0.22 -5.73
N ILE A 274 -5.75 0.77 -4.60
CA ILE A 274 -6.59 1.98 -4.54
C ILE A 274 -5.81 3.23 -4.13
N GLY A 275 -4.53 3.07 -3.78
CA GLY A 275 -3.67 4.15 -3.29
C GLY A 275 -2.53 4.52 -4.24
N SER A 276 -2.44 3.84 -5.40
CA SER A 276 -1.45 4.13 -6.43
C SER A 276 -2.01 3.91 -7.84
N ALA A 277 -1.56 4.72 -8.79
CA ALA A 277 -1.80 4.53 -10.22
C ALA A 277 -0.57 3.87 -10.86
N ALA A 278 -0.76 2.96 -11.81
CA ALA A 278 0.35 2.39 -12.59
C ALA A 278 0.23 2.75 -14.07
N SER A 279 1.36 3.16 -14.66
CA SER A 279 1.44 3.65 -16.04
C SER A 279 1.12 2.59 -17.10
N TYR A 280 1.24 1.32 -16.74
CA TYR A 280 0.96 0.18 -17.59
C TYR A 280 -0.49 -0.35 -17.51
N HIS A 281 -1.37 0.30 -16.75
CA HIS A 281 -2.79 -0.07 -16.69
C HIS A 281 -3.65 0.69 -17.70
N TYR A 282 -4.80 0.09 -18.05
CA TYR A 282 -5.72 0.57 -19.10
C TYR A 282 -6.29 1.97 -18.88
N TYR A 283 -6.33 2.46 -17.63
CA TYR A 283 -6.87 3.78 -17.31
C TYR A 283 -5.84 4.90 -17.49
N TRP A 284 -4.56 4.56 -17.67
CA TRP A 284 -3.51 5.55 -17.85
C TRP A 284 -3.70 6.27 -19.19
N GLN A 285 -3.66 7.60 -19.17
CA GLN A 285 -3.87 8.41 -20.38
C GLN A 285 -2.56 9.04 -20.85
N ASP A 286 -2.50 9.33 -22.15
CA ASP A 286 -1.37 10.02 -22.75
C ASP A 286 -1.12 11.37 -22.07
N GLY A 287 0.15 11.64 -21.76
CA GLY A 287 0.59 12.85 -21.07
C GLY A 287 0.52 12.82 -19.55
N TRP A 288 -0.04 11.75 -18.95
CA TRP A 288 0.03 11.57 -17.50
C TRP A 288 1.48 11.36 -17.03
N ARG A 289 1.84 12.01 -15.93
CA ARG A 289 3.15 11.97 -15.25
C ARG A 289 3.01 12.53 -13.84
N GLU A 290 4.06 12.44 -13.04
CA GLU A 290 4.11 13.11 -11.72
C GLU A 290 3.68 14.59 -11.84
N GLY A 291 2.71 14.98 -11.02
CA GLY A 291 2.11 16.32 -11.00
C GLY A 291 1.10 16.62 -12.12
N ALA A 292 0.87 15.70 -13.07
CA ALA A 292 -0.07 15.89 -14.16
C ALA A 292 -0.82 14.59 -14.51
N PRO A 293 -2.11 14.45 -14.16
CA PRO A 293 -2.94 15.38 -13.39
C PRO A 293 -2.40 15.62 -11.98
N ALA A 294 -2.84 16.70 -11.34
CA ALA A 294 -2.34 17.11 -10.02
C ALA A 294 -2.48 16.02 -8.93
N TRP A 295 -3.41 15.09 -9.11
CA TRP A 295 -3.61 13.97 -8.19
C TRP A 295 -2.60 12.82 -8.35
N ILE A 296 -1.74 12.84 -9.38
CA ILE A 296 -0.61 11.91 -9.55
C ILE A 296 0.59 12.47 -8.80
N GLY A 297 1.01 11.80 -7.74
CA GLY A 297 2.17 12.14 -6.93
C GLY A 297 3.46 11.47 -7.43
N ALA A 298 4.42 11.36 -6.51
CA ALA A 298 5.74 10.80 -6.79
C ALA A 298 5.69 9.31 -7.14
N PRO A 299 6.66 8.82 -7.94
CA PRO A 299 6.81 7.39 -8.20
C PRO A 299 7.23 6.60 -6.95
N HIS A 300 6.88 5.33 -6.91
CA HIS A 300 7.33 4.42 -5.86
C HIS A 300 8.83 4.10 -6.03
N PRO A 301 9.63 4.12 -4.95
CA PRO A 301 11.09 3.89 -5.07
C PRO A 301 11.50 2.54 -5.66
N ARG A 302 10.62 1.53 -5.57
CA ARG A 302 10.88 0.16 -6.05
C ARG A 302 10.13 -0.18 -7.35
N ASP A 303 9.24 0.70 -7.80
CA ASP A 303 8.41 0.54 -8.99
C ASP A 303 8.18 1.93 -9.60
N PRO A 304 9.10 2.43 -10.46
CA PRO A 304 9.04 3.78 -10.99
C PRO A 304 7.86 4.01 -11.96
N ASP A 305 7.24 2.92 -12.44
CA ASP A 305 6.05 2.95 -13.27
C ASP A 305 4.74 3.02 -12.43
N ARG A 306 4.87 3.06 -11.10
CA ARG A 306 3.75 3.19 -10.17
C ARG A 306 3.89 4.48 -9.38
N TYR A 307 2.82 5.25 -9.29
CA TYR A 307 2.77 6.57 -8.70
C TYR A 307 1.80 6.58 -7.52
N TYR A 308 2.18 7.23 -6.42
CA TYR A 308 1.22 7.55 -5.37
C TYR A 308 0.13 8.46 -5.93
N VAL A 309 -1.08 8.37 -5.38
CA VAL A 309 -2.18 9.24 -5.80
C VAL A 309 -2.84 9.91 -4.61
N GLU A 310 -3.38 11.10 -4.84
CA GLU A 310 -4.32 11.75 -3.94
C GLU A 310 -5.65 10.99 -3.97
N PHE A 311 -5.74 9.88 -3.25
CA PHE A 311 -6.86 8.93 -3.35
C PHE A 311 -8.25 9.53 -3.02
N TRP A 312 -8.28 10.68 -2.34
CA TRP A 312 -9.51 11.42 -2.03
C TRP A 312 -10.09 12.17 -3.25
N ARG A 313 -9.32 12.34 -4.33
CA ARG A 313 -9.74 13.09 -5.52
C ARG A 313 -10.84 12.36 -6.29
N PRO A 314 -11.95 13.04 -6.64
CA PRO A 314 -13.05 12.42 -7.39
C PRO A 314 -12.64 11.78 -8.71
N GLU A 315 -11.67 12.36 -9.41
CA GLU A 315 -11.16 11.89 -10.69
C GLU A 315 -10.52 10.50 -10.56
N TRP A 316 -9.70 10.29 -9.53
CA TRP A 316 -9.15 8.97 -9.22
C TRP A 316 -10.24 7.99 -8.79
N GLN A 317 -11.19 8.44 -7.96
CA GLN A 317 -12.29 7.58 -7.51
C GLN A 317 -13.20 7.10 -8.65
N ALA A 318 -13.41 7.93 -9.68
CA ALA A 318 -14.18 7.57 -10.86
C ALA A 318 -13.51 6.46 -11.70
N ILE A 319 -12.18 6.35 -11.65
CA ILE A 319 -11.43 5.23 -12.24
C ILE A 319 -11.70 3.95 -11.43
N LEU A 320 -11.76 4.06 -10.11
CA LEU A 320 -11.95 2.91 -9.23
C LEU A 320 -13.38 2.35 -9.30
N PHE A 321 -14.41 3.17 -9.11
CA PHE A 321 -15.79 2.70 -8.96
C PHE A 321 -16.85 3.65 -9.56
N GLY A 322 -18.08 3.16 -9.71
CA GLY A 322 -19.25 3.97 -10.05
C GLY A 322 -19.75 3.84 -11.49
N THR A 323 -18.97 3.27 -12.41
CA THR A 323 -19.35 3.12 -13.82
C THR A 323 -19.01 1.73 -14.36
N PRO A 324 -19.64 1.26 -15.46
CA PRO A 324 -19.31 -0.02 -16.08
C PRO A 324 -17.88 -0.13 -16.64
N THR A 325 -17.15 0.99 -16.72
CA THR A 325 -15.74 1.04 -17.15
C THR A 325 -14.77 1.15 -15.98
N SER A 326 -15.26 1.21 -14.74
CA SER A 326 -14.42 1.38 -13.56
C SER A 326 -13.78 0.06 -13.13
N TYR A 327 -12.68 0.16 -12.40
CA TYR A 327 -11.85 -0.98 -12.03
C TYR A 327 -12.61 -2.05 -11.22
N ILE A 328 -13.38 -1.62 -10.21
CA ILE A 328 -14.19 -2.52 -9.36
C ILE A 328 -15.34 -3.17 -10.16
N TYR A 329 -15.92 -2.48 -11.14
CA TYR A 329 -16.92 -3.09 -12.01
C TYR A 329 -16.29 -4.20 -12.88
N GLY A 330 -15.09 -3.95 -13.40
CA GLY A 330 -14.33 -4.94 -14.17
C GLY A 330 -14.12 -6.25 -13.41
N THR A 331 -13.74 -6.20 -12.13
CA THR A 331 -13.55 -7.41 -11.32
C THR A 331 -14.86 -8.16 -11.08
N PHE A 332 -15.96 -7.45 -10.84
CA PHE A 332 -17.30 -8.05 -10.81
C PHE A 332 -17.67 -8.73 -12.13
N ALA A 333 -17.50 -8.04 -13.26
CA ALA A 333 -17.85 -8.56 -14.59
C ALA A 333 -17.00 -9.79 -14.99
N GLN A 334 -15.75 -9.87 -14.52
CA GLN A 334 -14.88 -11.04 -14.69
C GLN A 334 -15.29 -12.22 -13.80
N GLY A 335 -16.17 -12.04 -12.82
CA GLY A 335 -16.72 -13.12 -12.00
C GLY A 335 -15.94 -13.43 -10.72
N TYR A 336 -15.07 -12.52 -10.27
CA TYR A 336 -14.45 -12.60 -8.95
C TYR A 336 -15.51 -12.60 -7.84
N ASP A 337 -15.23 -13.28 -6.73
CA ASP A 337 -16.12 -13.28 -5.57
C ASP A 337 -15.97 -12.00 -4.74
N GLY A 338 -14.90 -11.25 -4.96
CA GLY A 338 -14.64 -9.98 -4.29
C GLY A 338 -13.28 -9.37 -4.65
N VAL A 339 -12.87 -8.40 -3.84
CA VAL A 339 -11.57 -7.70 -3.96
C VAL A 339 -10.79 -7.70 -2.65
N LEU A 340 -9.47 -7.71 -2.77
CA LEU A 340 -8.54 -7.30 -1.72
C LEU A 340 -7.97 -5.92 -2.11
N LEU A 341 -8.37 -4.89 -1.39
CA LEU A 341 -7.94 -3.52 -1.60
C LEU A 341 -6.56 -3.29 -0.97
N GLY A 342 -5.57 -3.00 -1.80
CA GLY A 342 -4.21 -2.63 -1.40
C GLY A 342 -3.92 -1.14 -1.57
N GLY A 343 -2.68 -0.74 -1.29
CA GLY A 343 -2.25 0.65 -1.44
C GLY A 343 -2.58 1.56 -0.26
N LEU A 344 -3.03 1.00 0.87
CA LEU A 344 -3.37 1.80 2.06
C LEU A 344 -2.17 2.50 2.70
N ASP A 345 -0.93 2.08 2.37
CA ASP A 345 0.29 2.80 2.75
C ASP A 345 0.38 4.21 2.12
N SER A 346 -0.41 4.50 1.08
CA SER A 346 -0.57 5.86 0.53
C SER A 346 -1.04 6.88 1.57
N LEU A 347 -1.68 6.45 2.66
CA LEU A 347 -1.97 7.29 3.82
C LEU A 347 -0.71 7.98 4.36
N ARG A 348 0.41 7.25 4.43
CA ARG A 348 1.67 7.80 4.94
C ARG A 348 2.26 8.82 3.99
N PHE A 349 2.16 8.55 2.69
CA PHE A 349 2.57 9.51 1.66
C PHE A 349 1.71 10.78 1.74
N ALA A 350 0.41 10.66 1.97
CA ALA A 350 -0.48 11.80 2.13
C ALA A 350 -0.19 12.62 3.40
N GLU A 351 0.21 11.97 4.50
CA GLU A 351 0.51 12.64 5.79
C GLU A 351 1.88 13.35 5.82
N GLY A 352 2.88 12.88 5.07
CA GLY A 352 4.25 13.43 5.17
C GLY A 352 5.17 13.16 3.97
N GLY A 353 4.59 12.94 2.79
CA GLY A 353 5.33 12.73 1.55
C GLY A 353 6.26 11.51 1.59
N MET A 354 7.35 11.58 0.81
CA MET A 354 8.32 10.49 0.70
C MET A 354 9.08 10.21 2.00
N GLU A 355 9.29 11.22 2.85
CA GLU A 355 10.00 11.08 4.11
C GLU A 355 9.24 10.15 5.08
N ALA A 356 7.91 10.31 5.17
CA ALA A 356 7.04 9.47 6.01
C ALA A 356 6.96 8.01 5.54
N VAL A 357 7.12 7.76 4.23
CA VAL A 357 7.16 6.40 3.68
C VAL A 357 8.47 5.69 4.05
N SER A 358 9.56 6.43 4.21
CA SER A 358 10.90 5.88 4.42
C SER A 358 11.22 5.56 5.89
N THR A 359 10.64 6.28 6.85
CA THR A 359 11.04 6.28 8.27
C THR A 359 10.46 5.16 9.13
N ARG A 360 9.42 4.45 8.68
CA ARG A 360 8.80 3.32 9.43
C ARG A 360 8.86 1.98 8.73
N ARG A 361 9.58 1.92 7.60
CA ARG A 361 9.53 0.78 6.70
C ARG A 361 10.41 -0.33 7.18
#